data_AF-A0A8T3Y669-F1
#
_entry.id   AF-A0A8T3Y669-F1
#
_cell.length_a   1.000
_cell.length_b   1.000
_cell.length_c   1.000
_cell.angle_alpha   90.00
_cell.angle_beta   90.00
_cell.angle_gamma   90.00
#
_symmetry.space_group_name_H-M   'P 1'
#
loop_
_entity.id
_entity.type
_entity.pdbx_description
1 polymer ?
#
loop_
_entity_poly.entity_id
_entity_poly.type
_entity_poly.pdbx_seq_one_letter_code
_entity_poly.pdbx_strand_id
1 'polypeptide(L)'
;MKKDRHPEYFEGILQLRNVSQEVYDWVYDVIERENKSTVAKEKLVTNGYDLYLTDQHYLQALGKRLKLRFAGEYEVSRRLYSQDRMSGKLLYRVTVLFRQLPFKVGDIIKTDEGSWKVLHVGNQIRAQDVDSGKKKMFKLHELDRFIR
;
A
#
# COMPACT_ATOMS: atom_id res chain seq x y z
N MET A 1 5.28 30.34 -8.01
CA MET A 1 4.46 30.20 -9.23
C MET A 1 4.45 28.73 -9.63
N LYS A 2 3.32 28.03 -9.51
CA LYS A 2 3.18 26.65 -9.99
C LYS A 2 3.19 26.72 -11.52
N LYS A 3 4.26 26.20 -12.15
CA LYS A 3 4.35 26.00 -13.60
C LYS A 3 3.08 25.26 -14.04
N ASP A 4 2.38 25.71 -15.08
CA ASP A 4 1.23 25.00 -15.65
C ASP A 4 1.66 23.60 -16.07
N ARG A 5 1.47 22.64 -15.18
CA ARG A 5 1.72 21.23 -15.43
C ARG A 5 0.55 20.73 -16.27
N HIS A 6 0.85 19.90 -17.27
CA HIS A 6 -0.19 19.25 -18.08
C HIS A 6 -1.25 18.60 -17.16
N PRO A 7 -2.55 18.63 -17.49
CA PRO A 7 -3.60 18.09 -16.62
C PRO A 7 -3.36 16.62 -16.22
N GLU A 8 -2.73 15.85 -17.09
CA GLU A 8 -2.37 14.44 -16.85
C GLU A 8 -0.99 14.23 -16.21
N TYR A 9 -0.32 15.30 -15.78
CA TYR A 9 1.00 15.18 -15.15
C TYR A 9 0.90 14.45 -13.81
N PHE A 10 1.78 13.48 -13.61
CA PHE A 10 1.92 12.77 -12.34
C PHE A 10 3.38 12.45 -12.04
N GLU A 11 3.71 12.39 -10.75
CA GLU A 11 5.03 12.02 -10.22
C GLU A 11 5.03 10.60 -9.67
N GLY A 12 3.87 10.06 -9.29
CA GLY A 12 3.79 8.68 -8.87
C GLY A 12 2.40 8.05 -8.95
N ILE A 13 2.35 6.75 -8.68
CA ILE A 13 1.14 5.91 -8.75
C ILE A 13 0.95 5.24 -7.39
N LEU A 14 -0.21 5.43 -6.78
CA LEU A 14 -0.69 4.61 -5.66
C LEU A 14 -1.49 3.44 -6.25
N GLN A 15 -0.96 2.24 -6.10
CA GLN A 15 -1.61 1.00 -6.51
C GLN A 15 -2.27 0.38 -5.29
N LEU A 16 -3.60 0.42 -5.23
CA LEU A 16 -4.41 -0.25 -4.22
C LEU A 16 -4.82 -1.61 -4.77
N ARG A 17 -4.50 -2.69 -4.07
CA ARG A 17 -4.78 -4.07 -4.50
C ARG A 17 -5.52 -4.86 -3.42
N ASN A 18 -6.56 -5.58 -3.82
CA ASN A 18 -7.42 -6.37 -2.95
C ASN A 18 -7.92 -5.57 -1.72
N VAL A 19 -8.14 -4.27 -1.90
CA VAL A 19 -8.52 -3.38 -0.80
C VAL A 19 -10.04 -3.39 -0.62
N SER A 20 -10.49 -3.22 0.63
CA SER A 20 -11.87 -2.94 0.96
C SER A 20 -12.25 -1.53 0.54
N GLN A 21 -13.56 -1.29 0.41
CA GLN A 21 -14.08 0.05 0.12
C GLN A 21 -13.65 1.06 1.19
N GLU A 22 -13.59 0.65 2.47
CA GLU A 22 -13.12 1.48 3.58
C GLU A 22 -11.69 2.02 3.35
N VAL A 23 -10.78 1.18 2.85
CA VAL A 23 -9.41 1.60 2.56
C VAL A 23 -9.40 2.61 1.41
N TYR A 24 -10.18 2.35 0.37
CA TYR A 24 -10.29 3.25 -0.78
C TYR A 24 -10.85 4.62 -0.37
N ASP A 25 -11.97 4.65 0.35
CA ASP A 25 -12.63 5.87 0.82
C ASP A 25 -11.69 6.67 1.73
N TRP A 26 -11.01 5.99 2.66
CA TRP A 26 -10.04 6.66 3.54
C TRP A 26 -8.89 7.31 2.76
N VAL A 27 -8.41 6.66 1.69
CA VAL A 27 -7.35 7.22 0.85
C VAL A 27 -7.83 8.49 0.16
N TYR A 28 -9.02 8.46 -0.42
CA TYR A 28 -9.62 9.62 -1.09
C TYR A 28 -9.83 10.78 -0.12
N ASP A 29 -10.48 10.53 1.01
CA ASP A 29 -10.72 11.53 2.06
C ASP A 29 -9.43 12.21 2.53
N VAL A 30 -8.35 11.44 2.71
CA VAL A 30 -7.06 11.98 3.15
C VAL A 30 -6.42 12.85 2.07
N ILE A 31 -6.48 12.44 0.80
CA ILE A 31 -5.95 13.21 -0.32
C ILE A 31 -6.70 14.54 -0.46
N GLU A 32 -8.03 14.50 -0.44
CA GLU A 32 -8.86 15.70 -0.58
C GLU A 32 -8.69 16.65 0.60
N ARG A 33 -8.77 16.13 1.83
CA ARG A 33 -8.66 16.94 3.06
C ARG A 33 -7.30 17.62 3.19
N GLU A 34 -6.21 16.93 2.85
CA GLU A 34 -4.87 17.49 3.02
C GLU A 34 -4.47 18.43 1.88
N ASN A 35 -5.04 18.25 0.68
CA ASN A 35 -4.80 19.09 -0.51
C ASN A 35 -3.28 19.31 -0.80
N LYS A 36 -2.44 18.33 -0.46
CA LYS A 36 -0.99 18.33 -0.70
C LYS A 36 -0.62 17.72 -2.04
N SER A 37 -1.52 16.95 -2.62
CA SER A 37 -1.37 16.28 -3.91
C SER A 37 -2.75 16.11 -4.55
N THR A 38 -2.78 15.99 -5.87
CA THR A 38 -4.02 15.80 -6.64
C THR A 38 -4.00 14.46 -7.35
N VAL A 39 -5.14 13.79 -7.42
CA VAL A 39 -5.34 12.63 -8.30
C VAL A 39 -5.52 13.14 -9.72
N ALA A 40 -4.46 13.07 -10.52
CA ALA A 40 -4.49 13.49 -11.93
C ALA A 40 -5.26 12.51 -12.81
N LYS A 41 -5.26 11.24 -12.43
CA LYS A 41 -5.96 10.16 -13.13
C LYS A 41 -6.27 9.03 -12.15
N GLU A 42 -7.42 8.42 -12.32
CA GLU A 42 -7.77 7.15 -11.70
C GLU A 42 -7.93 6.08 -12.77
N LYS A 43 -7.53 4.84 -12.46
CA LYS A 43 -7.80 3.69 -13.28
C LYS A 43 -8.25 2.50 -12.42
N LEU A 44 -9.45 2.00 -12.69
CA LEU A 44 -9.91 0.72 -12.17
C LEU A 44 -9.16 -0.43 -12.86
N VAL A 45 -8.69 -1.39 -12.07
CA VAL A 45 -8.04 -2.62 -12.53
C VAL A 45 -8.73 -3.83 -11.89
N THR A 46 -8.48 -5.03 -12.41
CA THR A 46 -9.18 -6.28 -12.01
C THR A 46 -9.24 -6.50 -10.50
N ASN A 47 -8.22 -6.07 -9.76
CA ASN A 47 -8.11 -6.29 -8.33
C ASN A 47 -7.89 -5.01 -7.53
N GLY A 48 -8.36 -3.85 -8.01
CA GLY A 48 -8.32 -2.60 -7.26
C GLY A 48 -8.14 -1.37 -8.14
N TYR A 49 -7.34 -0.42 -7.69
CA TYR A 49 -7.29 0.93 -8.26
C TYR A 49 -5.85 1.41 -8.43
N ASP A 50 -5.60 2.17 -9.49
CA ASP A 50 -4.38 2.95 -9.70
C ASP A 50 -4.71 4.43 -9.66
N LEU A 51 -4.24 5.12 -8.62
CA LEU A 51 -4.37 6.56 -8.47
C LEU A 51 -3.05 7.22 -8.88
N TYR A 52 -3.10 8.14 -9.82
CA TYR A 52 -1.93 8.86 -10.33
C TYR A 52 -1.83 10.21 -9.61
N LEU A 53 -0.78 10.40 -8.80
CA LEU A 53 -0.61 11.56 -7.94
C LEU A 53 0.47 12.53 -8.45
N THR A 54 0.23 13.82 -8.23
CA THR A 54 1.11 14.91 -8.68
C THR A 54 2.34 15.15 -7.79
N ASP A 55 2.42 14.53 -6.61
CA ASP A 55 3.53 14.68 -5.65
C ASP A 55 3.99 13.30 -5.12
N GLN A 56 5.23 12.92 -5.45
CA GLN A 56 5.80 11.62 -5.07
C GLN A 56 6.19 11.51 -3.58
N HIS A 57 6.47 12.63 -2.91
CA HIS A 57 6.88 12.63 -1.50
C HIS A 57 5.66 12.43 -0.60
N TYR A 58 4.58 13.15 -0.93
CA TYR A 58 3.27 12.95 -0.35
C TYR A 58 2.78 11.50 -0.54
N LEU A 59 2.90 10.96 -1.76
CA LEU A 59 2.51 9.58 -2.07
C LEU A 59 3.22 8.55 -1.15
N GLN A 60 4.54 8.68 -0.98
CA GLN A 60 5.30 7.78 -0.09
C GLN A 60 4.90 7.93 1.38
N ALA A 61 4.61 9.15 1.83
CA ALA A 61 4.11 9.38 3.18
C ALA A 61 2.71 8.79 3.38
N LEU A 62 1.82 8.96 2.41
CA LEU A 62 0.47 8.37 2.40
C LEU A 62 0.53 6.85 2.48
N GLY A 63 1.39 6.21 1.68
CA GLY A 63 1.56 4.75 1.69
C GLY A 63 2.05 4.19 3.04
N LYS A 64 2.95 4.90 3.73
CA LYS A 64 3.36 4.53 5.10
C LYS A 64 2.20 4.60 6.09
N ARG A 65 1.34 5.62 5.96
CA ARG A 65 0.15 5.78 6.82
C ARG A 65 -0.90 4.70 6.56
N LEU A 66 -1.11 4.35 5.29
CA LEU A 66 -1.94 3.22 4.87
C LEU A 66 -1.54 1.94 5.61
N LYS A 67 -0.24 1.60 5.57
CA LYS A 67 0.30 0.42 6.26
C LYS A 67 0.10 0.45 7.78
N LEU A 68 0.22 1.62 8.40
CA LEU A 68 0.04 1.76 9.85
C LEU A 68 -1.43 1.64 10.27
N ARG A 69 -2.35 2.10 9.42
CA ARG A 69 -3.78 2.08 9.69
C ARG A 69 -4.43 0.75 9.34
N PHE A 70 -4.02 0.14 8.24
CA PHE A 70 -4.64 -1.05 7.67
C PHE A 70 -3.62 -2.18 7.57
N ALA A 71 -4.03 -3.40 7.93
CA ALA A 71 -3.21 -4.58 7.77
C ALA A 71 -2.97 -4.85 6.28
N GLY A 72 -1.72 -4.69 5.83
CA GLY A 72 -1.40 -4.81 4.42
C GLY A 72 0.09 -4.87 4.11
N GLU A 73 0.39 -5.40 2.94
CA GLU A 73 1.70 -5.33 2.30
C GLU A 73 1.92 -3.94 1.72
N TYR A 74 3.15 -3.47 1.81
CA TYR A 74 3.56 -2.16 1.31
C TYR A 74 4.89 -2.28 0.59
N GLU A 75 4.94 -1.85 -0.66
CA GLU A 75 6.15 -1.86 -1.49
C GLU A 75 6.31 -0.54 -2.23
N VAL A 76 7.55 -0.07 -2.37
CA VAL A 76 7.89 1.14 -3.12
C VAL A 76 8.90 0.79 -4.20
N SER A 77 8.60 1.17 -5.43
CA SER A 77 9.55 1.09 -6.54
C SER A 77 9.66 2.44 -7.25
N ARG A 78 10.74 2.62 -8.00
CA ARG A 78 10.97 3.83 -8.79
C ARG A 78 11.49 3.47 -10.18
N ARG A 79 11.04 4.19 -11.20
CA ARG A 79 11.54 4.05 -12.57
C ARG A 79 12.04 5.40 -13.07
N LEU A 80 13.19 5.40 -13.73
CA LEU A 80 13.67 6.58 -14.43
C LEU A 80 12.67 6.95 -15.55
N TYR A 81 12.12 8.15 -15.47
CA TYR A 81 11.17 8.67 -16.45
C TYR A 81 11.86 9.54 -17.48
N SER A 82 12.69 10.48 -17.03
CA SER A 82 13.40 11.40 -17.91
C SER A 82 14.62 12.00 -17.22
N GLN A 83 15.30 12.89 -17.90
CA GLN A 83 16.38 13.70 -17.36
C GLN A 83 16.10 15.16 -17.69
N ASP A 84 16.21 16.03 -16.71
CA ASP A 84 16.10 17.47 -16.90
C ASP A 84 17.23 17.94 -17.81
N ARG A 85 16.87 18.48 -18.98
CA ARG A 85 17.84 18.84 -20.03
C ARG A 85 18.80 19.97 -19.65
N MET A 86 18.43 20.80 -18.67
CA MET A 86 19.24 21.95 -18.26
C MET A 86 20.18 21.61 -17.11
N SER A 87 19.66 20.93 -16.09
CA SER A 87 20.39 20.60 -14.86
C SER A 87 20.98 19.19 -14.84
N GLY A 88 20.65 18.35 -15.82
CA GLY A 88 21.07 16.95 -15.87
C GLY A 88 20.42 16.07 -14.79
N LYS A 89 19.49 16.60 -13.98
CA LYS A 89 18.85 15.87 -12.90
C LYS A 89 17.95 14.76 -13.43
N LEU A 90 18.08 13.56 -12.86
CA LEU A 90 17.24 12.43 -13.20
C LEU A 90 15.84 12.59 -12.58
N LEU A 91 14.80 12.48 -13.40
CA LEU A 91 13.41 12.54 -13.01
C LEU A 91 12.85 11.13 -12.93
N TYR A 92 12.37 10.74 -11.75
CA TYR A 92 11.80 9.43 -11.49
C TYR A 92 10.28 9.50 -11.40
N ARG A 93 9.63 8.38 -11.70
CA ARG A 93 8.25 8.12 -11.30
C ARG A 93 8.25 7.06 -10.21
N VAL A 94 7.52 7.31 -9.14
CA VAL A 94 7.44 6.42 -7.97
C VAL A 94 6.15 5.62 -8.03
N THR A 95 6.24 4.32 -7.79
CA THR A 95 5.07 3.46 -7.57
C THR A 95 5.04 3.04 -6.11
N VAL A 96 3.91 3.25 -5.47
CA VAL A 96 3.61 2.74 -4.14
C VAL A 96 2.51 1.70 -4.28
N LEU A 97 2.82 0.46 -3.93
CA LEU A 97 1.86 -0.64 -3.89
C LEU A 97 1.40 -0.84 -2.44
N PHE A 98 0.08 -0.87 -2.25
CA PHE A 98 -0.55 -1.34 -1.03
C PHE A 98 -1.49 -2.51 -1.37
N ARG A 99 -1.28 -3.65 -0.72
CA ARG A 99 -2.17 -4.80 -0.82
C ARG A 99 -2.73 -5.11 0.56
N GLN A 100 -4.04 -5.02 0.73
CA GLN A 100 -4.66 -5.37 2.00
C GLN A 100 -4.57 -6.88 2.23
N LEU A 101 -4.26 -7.27 3.46
CA LEU A 101 -4.25 -8.68 3.86
C LEU A 101 -5.69 -9.15 4.13
N PRO A 102 -6.02 -10.43 3.85
CA PRO A 102 -7.37 -10.96 4.05
C PRO A 102 -7.68 -11.27 5.53
N PHE A 103 -6.81 -10.87 6.45
CA PHE A 103 -6.94 -11.07 7.90
C PHE A 103 -6.39 -9.87 8.66
N LYS A 104 -6.83 -9.75 9.91
CA LYS A 104 -6.41 -8.72 10.87
C LYS A 104 -5.93 -9.34 12.17
N VAL A 105 -5.39 -8.49 13.04
CA VAL A 105 -5.04 -8.87 14.42
C VAL A 105 -6.30 -9.37 15.13
N GLY A 106 -6.17 -10.53 15.78
CA GLY A 106 -7.25 -11.22 16.49
C GLY A 106 -7.81 -12.43 15.73
N ASP A 107 -7.66 -12.47 14.41
CA ASP A 107 -8.18 -13.57 13.59
C ASP A 107 -7.40 -14.87 13.85
N ILE A 108 -8.07 -16.02 13.63
CA ILE A 108 -7.46 -17.34 13.72
C ILE A 108 -7.30 -17.90 12.30
N ILE A 109 -6.06 -18.22 11.93
CA ILE A 109 -5.69 -18.77 10.63
C ILE A 109 -5.35 -20.24 10.83
N LYS A 110 -6.04 -21.12 10.10
CA LYS A 110 -5.74 -22.56 10.09
C LYS A 110 -4.66 -22.86 9.06
N THR A 111 -3.61 -23.53 9.49
CA THR A 111 -2.53 -24.02 8.62
C THR A 111 -2.39 -25.53 8.80
N ASP A 112 -1.55 -26.17 7.99
CA ASP A 112 -1.24 -27.60 8.13
C ASP A 112 -0.59 -27.92 9.49
N GLU A 113 0.04 -26.94 10.14
CA GLU A 113 0.75 -27.09 11.42
C GLU A 113 -0.16 -26.83 12.64
N GLY A 114 -1.36 -26.28 12.47
CA GLY A 114 -2.26 -25.95 13.57
C GLY A 114 -3.09 -24.67 13.35
N SER A 115 -3.77 -24.23 14.41
CA SER A 115 -4.56 -23.00 14.40
C SER A 115 -3.79 -21.86 15.05
N TRP A 116 -3.60 -20.76 14.32
CA TRP A 116 -2.74 -19.66 14.73
C TRP A 116 -3.55 -18.36 14.88
N LYS A 117 -3.60 -17.83 16.10
CA LYS A 117 -4.19 -16.52 16.38
C LYS A 117 -3.21 -15.41 16.04
N VAL A 118 -3.61 -14.49 15.16
CA VAL A 118 -2.80 -13.33 14.75
C VAL A 118 -2.72 -12.34 15.91
N LEU A 119 -1.50 -12.09 16.40
CA LEU A 119 -1.26 -11.14 17.49
C LEU A 119 -0.80 -9.78 16.98
N HIS A 120 -0.03 -9.75 15.89
CA HIS A 120 0.51 -8.50 15.33
C HIS A 120 0.83 -8.68 13.85
N VAL A 121 0.57 -7.65 13.05
CA VAL A 121 0.88 -7.59 11.62
C VAL A 121 1.83 -6.42 11.35
N GLY A 122 3.04 -6.72 10.88
CA GLY A 122 4.04 -5.73 10.49
C GLY A 122 4.75 -6.14 9.20
N ASN A 123 6.09 -6.09 9.17
CA ASN A 123 6.86 -6.75 8.10
C ASN A 123 6.79 -8.29 8.18
N GLN A 124 6.49 -8.80 9.37
CA GLN A 124 6.21 -10.20 9.64
C GLN A 124 4.97 -10.26 10.53
N ILE A 125 4.35 -11.44 10.56
CA ILE A 125 3.16 -11.70 11.35
C ILE A 125 3.58 -12.46 12.59
N ARG A 126 3.29 -11.92 13.77
CA ARG A 126 3.42 -12.65 15.02
C ARG A 126 2.10 -13.34 15.29
N ALA A 127 2.12 -14.67 15.40
CA ALA A 127 0.94 -15.44 15.75
C ALA A 127 1.22 -16.37 16.92
N GLN A 128 0.14 -16.80 17.58
CA GLN A 128 0.17 -17.73 18.70
C GLN A 128 -0.67 -18.95 18.35
N ASP A 129 -0.08 -20.11 18.53
CA ASP A 129 -0.78 -21.38 18.42
C ASP A 129 -1.89 -21.45 19.48
N VAL A 130 -3.10 -21.79 19.03
CA VAL A 130 -4.31 -21.74 19.87
C VAL A 130 -4.27 -22.82 20.96
N ASP A 131 -3.67 -23.98 20.68
CA ASP A 131 -3.69 -25.13 21.57
C ASP A 131 -2.52 -25.12 22.58
N SER A 132 -1.30 -24.92 22.09
CA SER A 132 -0.07 -24.95 22.89
C SER A 132 0.35 -23.58 23.45
N GLY A 133 -0.23 -22.49 22.94
CA GLY A 133 0.15 -21.13 23.31
C GLY A 133 1.53 -20.68 22.81
N LYS A 134 2.24 -21.52 22.04
CA LYS A 134 3.56 -21.20 21.45
C LYS A 134 3.44 -20.06 20.45
N LYS A 135 4.44 -19.19 20.40
CA LYS A 135 4.46 -18.03 19.49
C LYS A 135 5.42 -18.30 18.33
N LYS A 136 4.99 -17.96 17.12
CA LYS A 136 5.80 -18.09 15.90
C LYS A 136 5.68 -16.81 15.07
N MET A 137 6.75 -16.52 14.34
CA MET A 137 6.80 -15.45 13.35
C MET A 137 6.61 -16.07 11.97
N PHE A 138 5.68 -15.51 11.20
CA PHE A 138 5.42 -15.90 9.82
C PHE A 138 5.77 -14.75 8.87
N LYS A 139 6.21 -15.08 7.66
CA LYS A 139 6.23 -14.11 6.56
C LYS A 139 4.81 -13.87 6.08
N LEU A 140 4.52 -12.69 5.50
CA LEU A 140 3.16 -12.35 5.07
C LEU A 140 2.57 -13.38 4.09
N HIS A 141 3.36 -13.81 3.10
CA HIS A 141 2.93 -14.79 2.09
C HIS A 141 2.71 -16.21 2.64
N GLU A 142 3.29 -16.56 3.80
CA GLU A 142 3.14 -17.91 4.38
C GLU A 142 1.73 -18.14 4.93
N LEU A 143 1.07 -17.08 5.40
CA LEU A 143 -0.28 -17.14 5.93
C LEU A 143 -1.34 -16.78 4.89
N ASP A 144 -1.04 -15.87 3.95
CA ASP A 144 -1.95 -15.51 2.85
C ASP A 144 -2.41 -16.72 2.02
N ARG A 145 -1.54 -17.73 1.85
CA ARG A 145 -1.85 -18.93 1.06
C ARG A 145 -2.97 -19.81 1.63
N PHE A 146 -3.29 -19.68 2.92
CA PHE A 146 -4.26 -20.52 3.61
C PHE A 146 -5.67 -19.90 3.71
N ILE A 147 -5.83 -18.69 3.17
CA ILE A 147 -7.08 -17.91 3.26
C ILE A 147 -7.73 -17.76 1.88
N ARG A 148 -7.08 -18.28 0.83
CA ARG A 148 -7.58 -18.28 -0.54
C ARG A 148 -8.43 -19.49 -0.87
#